data_AF-A0A926A9A1-F1
#
_entry.id   AF-A0A926A9A1-F1
#
_cell.length_a   1.000
_cell.length_b   1.000
_cell.length_c   1.000
_cell.angle_alpha   90.00
_cell.angle_beta   90.00
_cell.angle_gamma   90.00
#
_symmetry.space_group_name_H-M   'P 1'
#
loop_
_entity.id
_entity.type
_entity.pdbx_description
1 polymer ?
#
loop_
_entity_poly.entity_id
_entity_poly.type
_entity_poly.pdbx_seq_one_letter_code
_entity_poly.pdbx_strand_id
1 'polypeptide(L)'
;NTVTIDQRDPFAYISTWVFGSQQKGNIVALREGPGWQAAASEQENFAPAIHRRMVILLNEPPALVVVDAFEKLEPAQTVQLWFHLDSTKVTLDAKTGSAETNDPALANLKVIGYPGLQLAAHPGRVSVKLDIAHPSTRVCFSDQGGPARRVYLTRLIPRAASASAWPSVEPTIEPSTCPFPTIRIGKLCVVLP
;
A
#
# COMPACT_ATOMS: atom_id res chain seq x y z
N ASN A 1 -7.13 -2.92 2.77
CA ASN A 1 -5.86 -2.39 2.21
C ASN A 1 -5.54 -1.05 2.83
N THR A 2 -4.90 -1.04 3.99
CA THR A 2 -4.57 0.18 4.73
C THR A 2 -3.31 -0.05 5.56
N VAL A 3 -2.96 0.91 6.39
CA VAL A 3 -1.82 0.83 7.30
C VAL A 3 -2.31 0.64 8.74
N THR A 4 -1.47 0.03 9.57
CA THR A 4 -1.60 0.06 11.03
C THR A 4 -0.31 0.62 11.64
N ILE A 5 -0.43 1.23 12.82
CA ILE A 5 0.70 1.66 13.65
C ILE A 5 0.60 0.89 14.96
N ASP A 6 1.66 0.18 15.35
CA ASP A 6 1.67 -0.70 16.53
C ASP A 6 0.51 -1.72 16.52
N GLN A 7 0.21 -2.27 15.33
CA GLN A 7 -0.93 -3.17 15.10
C GLN A 7 -2.31 -2.57 15.42
N ARG A 8 -2.37 -1.25 15.64
CA ARG A 8 -3.62 -0.53 15.87
C ARG A 8 -4.23 -0.12 14.54
N ASP A 9 -5.52 -0.40 14.39
CA ASP A 9 -6.34 0.14 13.29
C ASP A 9 -6.50 1.67 13.41
N PRO A 10 -6.81 2.38 12.31
CA PRO A 10 -7.05 3.83 12.37
C PRO A 10 -8.18 4.15 13.36
N PHE A 11 -9.27 3.38 13.33
CA PHE A 11 -10.38 3.53 14.25
C PHE A 11 -10.93 2.17 14.65
N ALA A 12 -11.64 2.11 15.78
CA ALA A 12 -12.23 0.86 16.25
C ALA A 12 -13.37 0.41 15.32
N TYR A 13 -13.34 -0.85 14.91
CA TYR A 13 -14.50 -1.51 14.30
C TYR A 13 -15.39 -2.06 15.42
N ILE A 14 -16.62 -1.52 15.55
CA ILE A 14 -17.55 -1.93 16.62
C ILE A 14 -18.54 -2.96 16.09
N SER A 15 -19.19 -2.67 14.96
CA SER A 15 -20.10 -3.59 14.26
C SER A 15 -20.23 -3.21 12.78
N THR A 16 -21.01 -3.98 12.02
CA THR A 16 -21.20 -3.83 10.56
C THR A 16 -21.49 -2.41 10.09
N TRP A 17 -22.16 -1.61 10.91
CA TRP A 17 -22.53 -0.24 10.58
C TRP A 17 -22.10 0.78 11.65
N VAL A 18 -21.24 0.35 12.58
CA VAL A 18 -20.82 1.18 13.71
C VAL A 18 -19.31 1.14 13.81
N PHE A 19 -18.72 2.32 13.69
CA PHE A 19 -17.30 2.55 13.86
C PHE A 19 -17.10 3.45 15.09
N GLY A 20 -15.93 3.32 15.72
CA GLY A 20 -15.50 4.22 16.77
C GLY A 20 -15.29 5.65 16.26
N SER A 21 -14.90 6.52 17.18
CA SER A 21 -14.55 7.91 16.83
C SER A 21 -13.48 7.95 15.74
N GLN A 22 -13.71 8.81 14.76
CA GLN A 22 -12.77 9.07 13.67
C GLN A 22 -12.27 10.50 13.77
N GLN A 23 -10.98 10.68 13.53
CA GLN A 23 -10.36 11.98 13.39
C GLN A 23 -10.43 12.46 11.93
N LYS A 24 -9.99 13.70 11.72
CA LYS A 24 -10.02 14.36 10.42
C LYS A 24 -9.26 13.55 9.36
N GLY A 25 -9.83 13.50 8.15
CA GLY A 25 -9.16 13.02 6.95
C GLY A 25 -9.66 13.76 5.72
N ASN A 26 -8.78 14.01 4.74
CA ASN A 26 -9.11 14.80 3.54
C ASN A 26 -8.41 14.24 2.31
N ILE A 27 -9.02 14.43 1.14
CA ILE A 27 -8.30 14.41 -0.13
C ILE A 27 -7.60 15.76 -0.28
N VAL A 28 -6.28 15.76 -0.40
CA VAL A 28 -5.45 16.98 -0.41
C VAL A 28 -4.94 17.33 -1.80
N ALA A 29 -4.90 16.36 -2.71
CA ALA A 29 -4.54 16.61 -4.11
C ALA A 29 -5.15 15.58 -5.04
N LEU A 30 -5.53 16.05 -6.23
CA LEU A 30 -5.81 15.24 -7.41
C LEU A 30 -4.92 15.77 -8.53
N ARG A 31 -4.29 14.88 -9.29
CA ARG A 31 -3.39 15.21 -10.40
C ARG A 31 -3.58 14.20 -11.52
N GLU A 32 -3.38 14.64 -12.74
CA GLU A 32 -3.36 13.75 -13.90
C GLU A 32 -2.35 14.26 -14.92
N GLY A 33 -1.89 13.36 -15.77
CA GLY A 33 -1.05 13.68 -16.89
C GLY A 33 -1.09 12.57 -17.95
N PRO A 34 -0.31 12.70 -19.03
CA PRO A 34 -0.28 11.69 -20.07
C PRO A 34 0.14 10.33 -19.51
N GLY A 35 -0.79 9.36 -19.52
CA GLY A 35 -0.55 7.98 -19.09
C GLY A 35 -0.58 7.73 -17.58
N TRP A 36 -1.00 8.70 -16.76
CA TRP A 36 -1.12 8.50 -15.30
C TRP A 36 -2.14 9.42 -14.63
N GLN A 37 -2.65 8.96 -13.48
CA GLN A 37 -3.52 9.73 -12.58
C GLN A 37 -3.08 9.51 -11.15
N ALA A 38 -3.26 10.51 -10.28
CA ALA A 38 -2.88 10.42 -8.88
C ALA A 38 -3.90 11.11 -7.97
N ALA A 39 -4.10 10.52 -6.79
CA ALA A 39 -4.86 11.10 -5.70
C ALA A 39 -4.04 11.01 -4.41
N ALA A 40 -4.04 12.07 -3.62
CA ALA A 40 -3.39 12.11 -2.32
C ALA A 40 -4.41 12.46 -1.22
N SER A 41 -4.26 11.80 -0.09
CA SER A 41 -5.08 12.00 1.10
C SER A 41 -4.21 12.09 2.34
N GLU A 42 -4.72 12.74 3.38
CA GLU A 42 -4.15 12.76 4.72
C GLU A 42 -5.20 12.39 5.77
N GLN A 43 -4.77 11.85 6.91
CA GLN A 43 -5.65 11.52 8.03
C GLN A 43 -4.90 11.49 9.37
N GLU A 44 -5.63 11.81 10.44
CA GLU A 44 -5.11 11.99 11.82
C GLU A 44 -5.57 10.89 12.79
N ASN A 45 -6.14 9.77 12.31
CA ASN A 45 -6.65 8.73 13.22
C ASN A 45 -5.53 8.04 14.03
N PHE A 46 -4.27 8.28 13.66
CA PHE A 46 -3.10 7.82 14.37
C PHE A 46 -2.47 8.85 15.32
N ALA A 47 -3.17 9.94 15.65
CA ALA A 47 -2.64 11.05 16.44
C ALA A 47 -1.79 10.58 17.64
N PRO A 48 -0.59 11.16 17.85
CA PRO A 48 -0.05 12.34 17.17
C PRO A 48 0.47 12.08 15.74
N ALA A 49 0.60 10.81 15.33
CA ALA A 49 1.10 10.46 14.01
C ALA A 49 0.08 10.84 12.92
N ILE A 50 0.60 11.41 11.84
CA ILE A 50 -0.18 11.81 10.66
C ILE A 50 0.17 10.85 9.53
N HIS A 51 -0.84 10.25 8.92
CA HIS A 51 -0.67 9.36 7.77
C HIS A 51 -1.14 10.05 6.50
N ARG A 52 -0.26 10.12 5.51
CA ARG A 52 -0.55 10.56 4.15
C ARG A 52 -0.41 9.39 3.19
N ARG A 53 -1.37 9.25 2.29
CA ARG A 53 -1.33 8.25 1.23
C ARG A 53 -1.51 8.94 -0.10
N MET A 54 -0.62 8.63 -1.03
CA MET A 54 -0.83 8.91 -2.45
C MET A 54 -0.96 7.61 -3.21
N VAL A 55 -1.92 7.56 -4.12
CA VAL A 55 -2.10 6.49 -5.08
C VAL A 55 -1.88 7.04 -6.47
N ILE A 56 -1.06 6.37 -7.26
CA ILE A 56 -0.72 6.77 -8.64
C ILE A 56 -1.06 5.58 -9.53
N LEU A 57 -2.04 5.76 -10.41
CA LEU A 57 -2.39 4.81 -11.45
C LEU A 57 -1.55 5.11 -12.70
N LEU A 58 -0.82 4.12 -13.19
CA LEU A 58 -0.06 4.17 -14.43
C LEU A 58 -0.77 3.33 -15.49
N ASN A 59 -0.87 3.85 -16.70
CA ASN A 59 -1.55 3.16 -17.80
C ASN A 59 -0.61 2.20 -18.54
N GLU A 60 0.63 2.61 -18.80
CA GLU A 60 1.57 1.87 -19.64
C GLU A 60 3.02 1.96 -19.10
N PRO A 61 3.61 0.85 -18.58
CA PRO A 61 2.92 -0.40 -18.25
C PRO A 61 1.90 -0.20 -17.11
N PRO A 62 0.82 -1.00 -17.06
CA PRO A 62 -0.21 -0.86 -16.05
C PRO A 62 0.35 -1.18 -14.67
N ALA A 63 0.17 -0.26 -13.73
CA ALA A 63 0.50 -0.46 -12.32
C ALA A 63 -0.21 0.55 -11.42
N LEU A 64 -0.32 0.19 -10.14
CA LEU A 64 -0.70 1.11 -9.08
C LEU A 64 0.51 1.28 -8.15
N VAL A 65 0.96 2.52 -7.98
CA VAL A 65 1.98 2.88 -6.99
C VAL A 65 1.29 3.53 -5.80
N VAL A 66 1.52 2.98 -4.62
CA VAL A 66 1.03 3.51 -3.35
C VAL A 66 2.21 4.06 -2.59
N VAL A 67 2.12 5.32 -2.18
CA VAL A 67 3.11 5.94 -1.30
C VAL A 67 2.46 6.30 0.01
N ASP A 68 2.93 5.67 1.07
CA ASP A 68 2.52 5.90 2.44
C ASP A 68 3.60 6.70 3.15
N ALA A 69 3.26 7.92 3.55
CA ALA A 69 4.14 8.81 4.29
C ALA A 69 3.58 9.06 5.69
N PHE A 70 4.46 9.05 6.67
CA PHE A 70 4.15 9.24 8.07
C PHE A 70 4.96 10.38 8.65
N GLU A 71 4.33 11.15 9.53
CA GLU A 71 4.96 12.20 10.33
C GLU A 71 4.62 12.02 11.80
N LYS A 72 5.50 12.52 12.67
CA LYS A 72 5.33 12.48 14.14
C LYS A 72 5.15 11.06 14.67
N LEU A 73 5.79 10.07 14.04
CA LEU A 73 5.94 8.76 14.64
C LEU A 73 6.92 8.86 15.82
N GLU A 74 6.63 8.15 16.91
CA GLU A 74 7.63 7.91 17.94
C GLU A 74 8.65 6.86 17.43
N PRO A 75 9.93 6.94 17.84
CA PRO A 75 10.97 6.09 17.25
C PRO A 75 10.72 4.59 17.36
N ALA A 76 10.11 4.15 18.46
CA ALA A 76 9.79 2.75 18.71
C ALA A 76 8.51 2.26 17.99
N GLN A 77 7.73 3.16 17.38
CA GLN A 77 6.49 2.75 16.73
C GLN A 77 6.78 1.94 15.48
N THR A 78 6.02 0.87 15.32
CA THR A 78 6.06 -0.01 14.16
C THR A 78 4.98 0.40 13.15
N VAL A 79 5.27 0.21 11.87
CA VAL A 79 4.31 0.47 10.79
C VAL A 79 4.07 -0.84 10.05
N GLN A 80 2.81 -1.15 9.75
CA GLN A 80 2.45 -2.28 8.90
C GLN A 80 1.62 -1.82 7.70
N LEU A 81 2.02 -2.23 6.50
CA LEU A 81 1.31 -1.97 5.26
C LEU A 81 0.57 -3.25 4.86
N TRP A 82 -0.76 -3.23 4.94
CA TRP A 82 -1.60 -4.40 4.72
C TRP A 82 -2.25 -4.41 3.33
N PHE A 83 -2.07 -5.53 2.62
CA PHE A 83 -2.70 -5.82 1.34
C PHE A 83 -3.47 -7.12 1.41
N HIS A 84 -4.73 -7.11 1.02
CA HIS A 84 -5.59 -8.28 0.96
C HIS A 84 -5.65 -8.76 -0.48
N LEU A 85 -5.14 -9.96 -0.70
CA LEU A 85 -5.16 -10.66 -1.97
C LEU A 85 -6.33 -11.65 -1.97
N ASP A 86 -7.24 -11.52 -2.93
CA ASP A 86 -8.36 -12.45 -3.11
C ASP A 86 -7.90 -13.75 -3.78
N SER A 87 -6.96 -14.43 -3.13
CA SER A 87 -6.33 -15.68 -3.56
C SER A 87 -5.76 -16.38 -2.34
N THR A 88 -5.74 -17.72 -2.37
CA THR A 88 -5.00 -18.55 -1.41
C THR A 88 -3.65 -19.02 -1.98
N LYS A 89 -3.41 -18.79 -3.28
CA LYS A 89 -2.19 -19.22 -3.99
C LYS A 89 -1.22 -18.05 -4.06
N VAL A 90 -0.63 -17.71 -2.92
CA VAL A 90 0.31 -16.60 -2.80
C VAL A 90 1.73 -17.12 -2.57
N THR A 91 2.67 -16.64 -3.39
CA THR A 91 4.10 -16.88 -3.21
C THR A 91 4.75 -15.62 -2.65
N LEU A 92 5.57 -15.77 -1.62
CA LEU A 92 6.41 -14.69 -1.09
C LEU A 92 7.83 -14.84 -1.59
N ASP A 93 8.45 -13.73 -1.97
CA ASP A 93 9.87 -13.63 -2.24
C ASP A 93 10.48 -12.57 -1.33
N ALA A 94 11.16 -13.04 -0.28
CA ALA A 94 11.84 -12.18 0.68
C ALA A 94 13.06 -11.45 0.09
N LYS A 95 13.67 -11.97 -0.99
CA LYS A 95 14.83 -11.31 -1.62
C LYS A 95 14.41 -10.05 -2.36
N THR A 96 13.27 -10.12 -3.05
CA THR A 96 12.71 -8.97 -3.77
C THR A 96 11.72 -8.16 -2.92
N GLY A 97 11.34 -8.65 -1.75
CA GLY A 97 10.31 -8.03 -0.91
C GLY A 97 8.96 -8.01 -1.62
N SER A 98 8.58 -9.12 -2.26
CA SER A 98 7.36 -9.18 -3.06
C SER A 98 6.45 -10.37 -2.74
N ALA A 99 5.16 -10.18 -2.97
CA ALA A 99 4.12 -11.22 -2.87
C ALA A 99 3.34 -11.29 -4.18
N GLU A 100 3.10 -12.50 -4.67
CA GLU A 100 2.50 -12.75 -5.99
C GLU A 100 1.35 -13.75 -5.87
N THR A 101 0.19 -13.45 -6.47
CA THR A 101 -0.87 -14.45 -6.67
C THR A 101 -0.55 -15.33 -7.89
N ASN A 102 -0.97 -16.60 -7.84
CA ASN A 102 -0.70 -17.61 -8.87
C ASN A 102 -1.96 -18.42 -9.24
N ASP A 103 -3.03 -17.74 -9.61
CA ASP A 103 -4.27 -18.33 -10.08
C ASP A 103 -4.27 -18.50 -11.61
N PRO A 104 -4.30 -19.75 -12.14
CA PRO A 104 -4.17 -19.98 -13.58
C PRO A 104 -5.32 -19.43 -14.43
N ALA A 105 -6.52 -19.32 -13.86
CA ALA A 105 -7.73 -18.91 -14.56
C ALA A 105 -8.13 -17.45 -14.30
N LEU A 106 -7.39 -16.73 -13.45
CA LEU A 106 -7.74 -15.38 -12.99
C LEU A 106 -6.59 -14.40 -13.24
N ALA A 107 -6.93 -13.11 -13.24
CA ALA A 107 -5.92 -12.07 -13.20
C ALA A 107 -5.10 -12.19 -11.91
N ASN A 108 -3.79 -11.98 -12.02
CA ASN A 108 -2.85 -12.08 -10.92
C ASN A 108 -2.28 -10.72 -10.56
N LEU A 109 -1.81 -10.61 -9.33
CA LEU A 109 -1.24 -9.40 -8.77
C LEU A 109 0.10 -9.68 -8.12
N LYS A 110 1.09 -8.84 -8.43
CA LYS A 110 2.36 -8.76 -7.73
C LYS A 110 2.39 -7.49 -6.89
N VAL A 111 2.64 -7.64 -5.60
CA VAL A 111 2.83 -6.53 -4.66
C VAL A 111 4.29 -6.49 -4.24
N ILE A 112 4.98 -5.39 -4.50
CA ILE A 112 6.39 -5.21 -4.15
C ILE A 112 6.49 -4.08 -3.13
N GLY A 113 6.94 -4.39 -1.93
CA GLY A 113 7.10 -3.42 -0.83
C GLY A 113 8.38 -2.59 -0.96
N TYR A 114 8.53 -1.65 -0.03
CA TYR A 114 9.76 -0.86 0.12
C TYR A 114 10.91 -1.75 0.61
N PRO A 115 12.16 -1.56 0.14
CA PRO A 115 13.29 -2.36 0.59
C PRO A 115 13.49 -2.33 2.11
N GLY A 116 13.84 -3.48 2.70
CA GLY A 116 14.12 -3.61 4.13
C GLY A 116 12.91 -3.88 5.02
N LEU A 117 11.69 -3.84 4.49
CA LEU A 117 10.50 -4.25 5.24
C LEU A 117 10.43 -5.77 5.41
N GLN A 118 9.96 -6.20 6.58
CA GLN A 118 9.69 -7.61 6.83
C GLN A 118 8.38 -8.02 6.15
N LEU A 119 8.45 -9.05 5.31
CA LEU A 119 7.31 -9.55 4.54
C LEU A 119 6.71 -10.81 5.20
N ALA A 120 5.41 -10.80 5.43
CA ALA A 120 4.66 -11.94 5.94
C ALA A 120 3.31 -12.13 5.23
N ALA A 121 2.84 -13.38 5.17
CA ALA A 121 1.49 -13.73 4.74
C ALA A 121 0.68 -14.24 5.94
N HIS A 122 -0.60 -13.88 5.95
CA HIS A 122 -1.55 -14.21 7.00
C HIS A 122 -2.84 -14.73 6.37
N PRO A 123 -3.56 -15.64 7.05
CA PRO A 123 -4.91 -16.00 6.63
C PRO A 123 -5.83 -14.78 6.58
N GLY A 124 -6.66 -14.74 5.55
CA GLY A 124 -7.71 -13.73 5.34
C GLY A 124 -9.03 -14.40 4.94
N ARG A 125 -10.09 -13.59 4.90
CA ARG A 125 -11.40 -13.99 4.37
C ARG A 125 -12.00 -12.86 3.56
N VAL A 126 -12.60 -13.18 2.41
CA VAL A 126 -13.38 -12.23 1.62
C VAL A 126 -14.83 -12.70 1.67
N SER A 127 -15.76 -11.76 1.86
CA SER A 127 -17.20 -12.02 1.79
C SER A 127 -17.78 -11.20 0.65
N VAL A 128 -18.46 -11.89 -0.27
CA VAL A 128 -19.13 -11.27 -1.43
C VAL A 128 -20.65 -11.32 -1.32
N LYS A 129 -21.17 -12.05 -0.32
CA LYS A 129 -22.60 -12.23 -0.01
C LYS A 129 -22.75 -12.42 1.50
N LEU A 130 -23.92 -12.06 2.03
CA LEU A 130 -24.26 -12.29 3.43
C LEU A 130 -24.02 -13.77 3.79
N ASP A 131 -23.36 -13.99 4.94
CA ASP A 131 -23.03 -15.31 5.50
C ASP A 131 -22.18 -16.23 4.61
N ILE A 132 -21.62 -15.72 3.51
CA ILE A 132 -20.69 -16.45 2.65
C ILE A 132 -19.35 -15.73 2.69
N ALA A 133 -18.33 -16.42 3.17
CA ALA A 133 -16.95 -15.94 3.16
C ALA A 133 -15.99 -17.05 2.73
N HIS A 134 -15.13 -16.77 1.76
CA HIS A 134 -14.12 -17.70 1.28
C HIS A 134 -12.72 -17.33 1.81
N PRO A 135 -11.81 -18.32 1.94
CA PRO A 135 -10.43 -18.08 2.33
C PRO A 135 -9.69 -17.21 1.31
N SER A 136 -8.77 -16.40 1.81
CA SER A 136 -7.91 -15.50 1.04
C SER A 136 -6.61 -15.25 1.82
N THR A 137 -5.71 -14.46 1.27
CA THR A 137 -4.42 -14.16 1.90
C THR A 137 -4.28 -12.66 2.15
N ARG A 138 -3.84 -12.30 3.35
CA ARG A 138 -3.39 -10.95 3.69
C ARG A 138 -1.87 -10.93 3.70
N VAL A 139 -1.28 -9.96 3.04
CA VAL A 139 0.16 -9.72 3.00
C VAL A 139 0.45 -8.48 3.85
N CYS A 140 1.51 -8.57 4.66
CA CYS A 140 1.97 -7.53 5.55
C CYS A 140 3.43 -7.19 5.23
N PHE A 141 3.70 -5.91 5.01
CA PHE A 141 5.06 -5.36 5.03
C PHE A 141 5.24 -4.57 6.33
N SER A 142 6.17 -5.00 7.18
CA SER A 142 6.37 -4.43 8.52
C SER A 142 7.70 -3.69 8.64
N ASP A 143 7.64 -2.48 9.19
CA ASP A 143 8.76 -1.69 9.66
C ASP A 143 8.81 -1.73 11.20
N GLN A 144 10.02 -1.90 11.75
CA GLN A 144 10.26 -2.18 13.17
C GLN A 144 10.65 -0.95 14.00
N GLY A 145 10.49 0.26 13.45
CA GLY A 145 10.89 1.49 14.12
C GLY A 145 11.92 2.27 13.33
N GLY A 146 12.19 3.50 13.75
CA GLY A 146 13.10 4.39 13.04
C GLY A 146 12.73 5.86 13.21
N PRO A 147 13.07 6.72 12.24
CA PRO A 147 12.85 8.17 12.36
C PRO A 147 11.37 8.53 12.48
N ALA A 148 11.09 9.70 13.04
CA ALA A 148 9.71 10.20 13.21
C ALA A 148 8.98 10.45 11.88
N ARG A 149 9.74 10.58 10.79
CA ARG A 149 9.23 10.67 9.44
C ARG A 149 9.66 9.46 8.65
N ARG A 150 8.70 8.75 8.05
CA ARG A 150 8.94 7.54 7.26
C ARG A 150 8.12 7.57 5.99
N VAL A 151 8.67 7.06 4.91
CA VAL A 151 8.02 7.04 3.60
C VAL A 151 8.25 5.68 2.98
N TYR A 152 7.17 5.04 2.56
CA TYR A 152 7.20 3.73 1.94
C TYR A 152 6.53 3.79 0.58
N LEU A 153 7.15 3.15 -0.40
CA LEU A 153 6.58 2.96 -1.72
C LEU A 153 6.23 1.49 -1.88
N THR A 154 5.01 1.21 -2.29
CA THR A 154 4.55 -0.14 -2.67
C THR A 154 4.05 -0.12 -4.10
N ARG A 155 4.41 -1.14 -4.87
CA ARG A 155 4.00 -1.31 -6.27
C ARG A 155 3.04 -2.47 -6.38
N LEU A 156 1.94 -2.27 -7.10
CA LEU A 156 0.96 -3.28 -7.41
C LEU A 156 0.92 -3.43 -8.93
N ILE A 157 1.40 -4.57 -9.41
CA ILE A 157 1.57 -4.84 -10.84
C ILE A 157 0.58 -5.94 -11.23
N PRO A 158 -0.48 -5.63 -11.99
CA PRO A 158 -1.41 -6.64 -12.49
C PRO A 158 -0.78 -7.45 -13.62
N ARG A 159 -1.19 -8.71 -13.74
CA ARG A 159 -0.86 -9.60 -14.85
C ARG A 159 -2.12 -10.36 -15.27
N ALA A 160 -2.46 -10.32 -16.55
CA ALA A 160 -3.56 -11.12 -17.09
C ALA A 160 -3.29 -12.63 -16.91
N ALA A 161 -4.34 -13.45 -16.77
CA ALA A 161 -4.22 -14.91 -16.64
C ALA A 161 -3.41 -15.56 -17.78
N SER A 162 -3.55 -15.02 -18.99
CA SER A 162 -2.89 -15.49 -20.21
C SER A 162 -1.45 -15.02 -20.39
N ALA A 163 -0.96 -14.09 -19.58
CA ALA A 163 0.36 -13.50 -19.75
C ALA A 163 1.44 -14.36 -19.07
N SER A 164 2.53 -14.63 -19.79
CA SER A 164 3.65 -15.45 -19.30
C SER A 164 4.64 -14.69 -18.41
N ALA A 165 4.66 -13.35 -18.49
CA ALA A 165 5.62 -12.51 -17.77
C ALA A 165 4.92 -11.37 -17.01
N TRP A 166 5.59 -10.88 -15.97
CA TRP A 166 5.17 -9.67 -15.25
C TRP A 166 5.61 -8.42 -16.01
N PRO A 167 4.77 -7.36 -16.10
CA PRO A 167 5.21 -6.06 -16.58
C PRO A 167 6.37 -5.51 -15.74
N SER A 168 7.39 -4.95 -16.40
CA SER A 168 8.50 -4.28 -15.72
C SER A 168 8.14 -2.84 -15.41
N VAL A 169 8.05 -2.49 -14.12
CA VAL A 169 7.75 -1.13 -13.64
C VAL A 169 8.73 -0.78 -12.52
N GLU A 170 9.67 0.14 -12.78
CA GLU A 170 10.71 0.56 -11.81
C GLU A 170 10.57 2.03 -11.41
N PRO A 171 9.65 2.37 -10.49
CA PRO A 171 9.67 3.65 -9.81
C PRO A 171 10.78 3.65 -8.76
N THR A 172 11.42 4.80 -8.60
CA THR A 172 12.49 5.04 -7.62
C THR A 172 12.10 6.23 -6.75
N ILE A 173 12.34 6.11 -5.44
CA ILE A 173 12.28 7.28 -4.55
C ILE A 173 13.64 7.94 -4.60
N GLU A 174 13.71 9.19 -5.02
CA GLU A 174 14.95 9.97 -4.95
C GLU A 174 15.03 10.70 -3.61
N PRO A 175 16.21 10.74 -2.96
CA PRO A 175 16.46 11.66 -1.87
C PRO A 175 16.22 13.07 -2.37
N SER A 176 15.28 13.77 -1.74
CA SER A 176 14.86 15.10 -2.13
C SER A 176 15.36 16.11 -1.10
N THR A 177 15.92 17.23 -1.56
CA THR A 177 16.21 18.41 -0.73
C THR A 177 14.94 19.18 -0.38
N CYS A 178 13.83 18.88 -1.06
CA CYS A 178 12.50 19.38 -0.73
C CYS A 178 12.04 18.73 0.58
N PRO A 179 11.34 19.46 1.47
CA PRO A 179 10.79 18.88 2.69
C PRO A 179 9.70 17.85 2.43
N PHE A 180 9.47 17.44 1.18
CA PHE A 180 8.58 16.35 0.82
C PHE A 180 9.34 15.32 -0.03
N PRO A 181 9.08 14.02 0.16
CA PRO A 181 9.65 12.98 -0.69
C PRO A 181 9.23 13.23 -2.13
N THR A 182 10.20 13.18 -3.04
CA THR A 182 9.97 13.25 -4.48
C THR A 182 10.01 11.83 -5.03
N ILE A 183 8.91 11.41 -5.63
CA ILE A 183 8.78 10.09 -6.24
C ILE A 183 9.04 10.24 -7.73
N ARG A 184 10.00 9.47 -8.27
CA ARG A 184 10.21 9.38 -9.71
C ARG A 184 9.68 8.08 -10.27
N ILE A 185 8.92 8.20 -11.36
CA ILE A 185 8.41 7.08 -12.14
C ILE A 185 8.77 7.35 -13.60
N GLY A 186 9.93 6.88 -14.05
CA GLY A 186 10.47 7.27 -15.35
C GLY A 186 10.70 8.79 -15.43
N LYS A 187 9.96 9.50 -16.29
CA LYS A 187 10.00 10.97 -16.41
C LYS A 187 9.04 11.70 -15.45
N LEU A 188 8.12 10.97 -14.81
CA LEU A 188 7.17 11.55 -13.87
C LEU A 188 7.89 11.86 -12.55
N CYS A 189 7.69 13.08 -12.06
CA CYS A 189 8.19 13.56 -10.77
C CYS A 189 6.97 14.01 -9.96
N VAL A 190 6.67 13.31 -8.86
CA VAL A 190 5.54 13.64 -7.99
C VAL A 190 6.06 14.01 -6.61
N VAL A 191 5.67 15.18 -6.13
CA VAL A 191 5.96 15.63 -4.78
C VAL A 191 4.71 15.38 -3.94
N LEU A 192 4.86 14.66 -2.83
CA LEU A 192 3.79 14.53 -1.84
C LEU A 192 3.53 15.92 -1.22
N PRO A 193 2.28 16.40 -1.18
CA PRO A 193 1.95 17.67 -0.53
C PRO A 193 2.08 17.60 0.99
#